data_AF-A0A920RC92-F1
#
_entry.id   AF-A0A920RC92-F1
#
_cell.length_a   1.000
_cell.length_b   1.000
_cell.length_c   1.000
_cell.angle_alpha   90.00
_cell.angle_beta   90.00
_cell.angle_gamma   90.00
#
_symmetry.space_group_name_H-M   'P 1'
#
loop_
_entity.id
_entity.type
_entity.pdbx_description
1 polymer ?
#
loop_
_entity_poly.entity_id
_entity_poly.type
_entity_poly.pdbx_seq_one_letter_code
_entity_poly.pdbx_strand_id
1 'polypeptide(L)' 'MMPRNYITQDGFHITDKAKEYFAPLIQGEDYPAYKNGIPQYARLKKVLEKKKLRKWKP' A
#
# COMPACT_ATOMS: atom_id res chain seq x y z
N MET A 1 7.65 3.12 15.00
CA MET A 1 7.23 1.83 15.61
C MET A 1 5.75 1.93 15.99
N MET A 2 5.06 0.79 16.14
CA MET A 2 3.65 0.76 16.55
C MET A 2 3.48 1.19 18.02
N PRO A 3 2.49 2.04 18.36
CA PRO A 3 2.22 2.42 19.75
C PRO A 3 1.83 1.22 20.63
N ARG A 4 2.43 1.10 21.82
CA ARG A 4 2.13 -0.02 22.73
C ARG A 4 0.66 -0.06 23.17
N ASN A 5 0.02 1.10 23.30
CA ASN A 5 -1.39 1.24 23.70
C ASN A 5 -2.38 0.90 22.58
N TYR A 6 -1.90 0.52 21.38
CA TYR A 6 -2.76 0.02 20.31
C TYR A 6 -2.97 -1.49 20.39
N ILE A 7 -2.18 -2.19 21.22
CA ILE A 7 -2.23 -3.64 21.40
C ILE A 7 -2.77 -3.93 22.80
N THR A 8 -3.69 -4.88 22.92
CA THR A 8 -4.23 -5.34 24.20
C THR A 8 -3.15 -5.89 25.12
N GLN A 9 -3.48 -6.09 26.40
CA GLN A 9 -2.52 -6.55 27.40
C GLN A 9 -2.03 -7.98 27.11
N ASP A 10 -2.92 -8.85 26.62
CA ASP A 10 -2.61 -10.22 26.20
C ASP A 10 -1.77 -10.30 24.91
N GLY A 11 -1.68 -9.20 24.16
CA GLY A 11 -0.87 -9.10 22.95
C GLY A 11 -1.53 -9.57 21.65
N PHE A 12 -2.79 -10.05 21.68
CA PHE A 12 -3.41 -10.70 20.52
C PHE A 12 -4.46 -9.85 19.78
N HIS A 13 -4.83 -8.69 20.32
CA HIS A 13 -5.89 -7.85 19.75
C HIS A 13 -5.49 -6.37 19.72
N ILE A 14 -6.27 -5.59 18.96
CA ILE A 14 -6.15 -4.13 18.94
C ILE A 14 -7.11 -3.47 19.94
N THR A 15 -6.68 -2.36 20.53
CA THR A 15 -7.52 -1.58 21.45
C THR A 15 -8.50 -0.68 20.71
N ASP A 16 -9.48 -0.10 21.41
CA ASP A 16 -10.43 0.83 20.77
C ASP A 16 -9.76 2.10 20.26
N LYS A 17 -8.69 2.56 20.93
CA LYS A 17 -7.86 3.66 20.44
C LYS A 17 -7.23 3.36 19.08
N ALA A 18 -6.82 2.11 18.86
CA ALA A 18 -6.32 1.68 17.56
C ALA A 18 -7.42 1.64 16.51
N LYS A 19 -8.62 1.15 16.87
CA LYS A 19 -9.79 1.14 15.96
C LYS A 19 -10.19 2.55 15.54
N GLU A 20 -10.27 3.50 16.48
CA GLU A 20 -10.59 4.90 16.22
C GLU A 20 -9.61 5.52 15.21
N TYR A 21 -8.33 5.19 15.34
CA TYR A 21 -7.31 5.67 14.42
C TYR A 21 -7.35 4.97 13.05
N PHE A 22 -7.53 3.65 12.99
CA PHE A 22 -7.44 2.89 11.74
C PHE A 22 -8.74 2.90 10.91
N ALA A 23 -9.89 2.91 11.56
CA ALA A 23 -11.19 2.88 10.90
C ALA A 23 -11.33 3.95 9.80
N PRO A 24 -11.02 5.25 10.03
CA PRO A 24 -11.14 6.27 8.99
C PRO A 24 -10.15 6.09 7.82
N LEU A 25 -9.03 5.39 8.03
CA LEU A 25 -8.00 5.22 6.99
C LEU A 25 -8.40 4.22 5.90
N ILE A 26 -9.37 3.36 6.21
CA ILE A 26 -9.88 2.33 5.28
C ILE A 26 -11.30 2.62 4.80
N GLN A 27 -11.81 3.83 5.07
CA GLN A 27 -13.15 4.21 4.63
C GLN A 27 -13.20 4.43 3.12
N GLY A 28 -14.29 3.96 2.52
CA GLY A 28 -14.56 4.08 1.09
C GLY A 28 -14.08 2.88 0.28
N GLU A 29 -14.60 2.79 -0.94
CA GLU A 29 -14.25 1.74 -1.90
C GLU A 29 -13.84 2.42 -3.21
N ASP A 30 -12.70 2.01 -3.77
CA ASP A 30 -12.20 2.48 -5.06
C ASP A 30 -12.13 1.30 -6.03
N TYR A 31 -13.20 1.11 -6.79
CA TYR A 31 -13.31 0.00 -7.74
C TYR A 31 -12.58 0.33 -9.04
N PRO A 32 -11.69 -0.55 -9.54
CA PRO A 32 -11.00 -0.33 -10.80
C PRO A 32 -11.96 -0.46 -11.98
N ALA A 33 -11.57 0.05 -13.15
CA ALA A 33 -12.29 -0.25 -14.40
C ALA A 33 -12.16 -1.75 -14.75
N TYR A 34 -13.25 -2.37 -15.20
CA TYR A 34 -13.27 -3.79 -15.59
C TYR A 34 -13.41 -3.95 -17.10
N LYS A 35 -12.79 -5.01 -17.65
CA LYS A 35 -12.97 -5.46 -19.03
C LYS A 35 -13.24 -6.96 -19.03
N ASN A 36 -14.38 -7.37 -19.57
CA ASN A 36 -14.82 -8.78 -19.61
C ASN A 36 -14.81 -9.44 -18.22
N GLY A 37 -15.23 -8.71 -17.18
CA GLY A 37 -15.28 -9.21 -15.81
C GLY A 37 -13.93 -9.22 -15.05
N ILE A 38 -12.85 -8.71 -15.66
CA ILE A 38 -11.51 -8.69 -15.04
C ILE A 38 -11.06 -7.23 -14.82
N PRO A 39 -10.48 -6.87 -13.64
CA PRO A 39 -9.88 -5.55 -13.42
C PRO A 39 -8.81 -5.21 -14.46
N GLN A 40 -8.88 -4.02 -15.01
CA GLN A 40 -7.96 -3.54 -16.03
C GLN A 40 -6.76 -2.85 -15.39
N TYR A 41 -5.70 -3.60 -15.11
CA TYR A 41 -4.45 -3.04 -14.60
C TYR A 41 -3.57 -2.44 -15.70
N ALA A 42 -2.88 -1.34 -15.39
CA ALA A 42 -1.92 -0.71 -16.29
C ALA A 42 -0.68 -1.58 -16.52
N ARG A 43 -0.24 -1.68 -17.78
CA ARG A 43 1.05 -2.28 -18.16
C ARG A 43 1.92 -1.24 -18.81
N LEU A 44 3.01 -0.88 -18.12
CA LEU A 44 3.98 0.08 -18.64
C LEU A 44 4.89 -0.57 -19.68
N LYS A 45 5.26 0.17 -20.73
CA LYS A 45 6.18 -0.31 -21.77
C LYS A 45 7.61 -0.50 -21.27
N LYS A 46 7.99 0.15 -20.16
CA LYS A 46 9.32 0.08 -19.53
C LYS A 46 10.48 0.27 -20.52
N VAL A 47 10.30 1.11 -21.53
CA VAL A 47 11.34 1.42 -22.52
C VAL A 47 12.40 2.28 -21.83
N LEU A 48 13.63 1.78 -21.80
CA LEU A 48 14.77 2.49 -21.24
C LEU A 48 15.21 3.59 -22.19
N GLU A 49 15.50 4.77 -21.64
CA GLU A 49 16.15 5.84 -22.39
C GLU A 49 17.65 5.57 -22.54
N LYS A 50 18.28 6.22 -23.52
CA LYS A 50 19.73 6.13 -23.73
C LYS A 50 20.49 6.62 -22.50
N LYS A 51 21.51 5.87 -22.10
CA LYS A 51 22.40 6.24 -20.99
C LYS A 51 23.22 7.47 -21.36
N LYS A 52 23.22 8.47 -20.47
CA LYS A 52 24.02 9.70 -20.60
C LYS A 52 25.38 9.64 -19.91
N LEU A 53 25.55 8.69 -18.97
CA LEU A 53 26.74 8.55 -18.15
C LEU A 53 27.40 7.18 -18.35
N ARG A 54 28.68 7.13 -17.98
CA ARG A 54 29.47 5.88 -17.96
C ARG A 54 28.93 4.92 -16.90
N LYS A 55 29.23 3.63 -17.06
CA LYS A 55 28.87 2.59 -16.09
C LYS A 55 29.51 2.92 -14.73
N TRP A 56 28.68 3.00 -13.69
CA TRP A 56 29.13 3.23 -12.32
C TRP A 56 30.03 2.06 -11.85
N LYS A 57 31.11 2.39 -11.14
CA LYS A 57 31.98 1.45 -10.45
C LYS A 57 32.01 1.86 -8.97
N PRO A 58 31.86 0.90 -8.03
CA PRO A 58 31.99 1.15 -6.60
C PRO A 58 33.40 1.59 -6.24
#